data_AF-A0A2V9UD73-F1
#
_entry.id   AF-A0A2V9UD73-F1
#
_cell.length_a   1.000
_cell.length_b   1.000
_cell.length_c   1.000
_cell.angle_alpha   90.00
_cell.angle_beta   90.00
_cell.angle_gamma   90.00
#
_symmetry.space_group_name_H-M   'P 1'
#
loop_
_entity.id
_entity.type
_entity.pdbx_description
1 polymer ?
#
loop_
_entity_poly.entity_id
_entity_poly.type
_entity_poly.pdbx_seq_one_letter_code
_entity_poly.pdbx_strand_id
1 'polypeptide(L)'
;MNVIDIHNHFFPRDWPDLTKRYGTPDWPWIKHTEAEKADIMVGDRFFRHIYSACWDPEVRLAEMDRDGVEMQVISATPVLFAYDRPVAHAADCAQLFNDAALELCAQGKGRLKSLCQVPLQDIDAACKELSRCRRAGHLGVQIGNHVGEKNLDDPGIVTFLHHCADEGAAVLVHPWDMFGQQRMPKYMMPWTVGMPAETQLSVVALILSGAFDKLSSKLKICFAHGGGSFAFLLGRLENAWQHHPVAHGVCELPPGRYVERFYVDSAVFDVRALEFLVGTMGSDRVMLGSDYPFPLGEHRIGQFIKESHLPPVDKVKLLDSNARRFLGLGEAVKAREHEQSGTNAASSPAAPDGQQLTYSSYLKVPQLLELQRPQSSPRHHDELLFIIVHQTYELWFKELLHDLDAVVANLKAAGANPKSRDEVYEAARLLRRCTEITRVLVEQFTILETMLPTHFLAFRDKLEPASGFQSEQFRELEFLCGLKDEKMLRYHKPTPEAHAQLERRLREPSLRDVFFSALEAIAKLSLPEGQPTERDWFEARARAIQSLYKDESHHRDWIDVCERLTEFDELVVSWRLRHIQLVERTIGVRMGTGGSTGASYLKLTLDKKFFPELWEARTLLTQ
;
A
#
# COMPACT_ATOMS: atom_id res chain seq x y z
N MET A 1 4.07 -15.96 -13.06
CA MET A 1 4.43 -15.47 -11.71
C MET A 1 4.10 -16.61 -10.77
N ASN A 2 5.04 -17.00 -9.91
CA ASN A 2 4.79 -18.03 -8.91
C ASN A 2 3.81 -17.49 -7.86
N VAL A 3 2.95 -18.35 -7.34
CA VAL A 3 1.90 -17.97 -6.37
C VAL A 3 1.88 -19.03 -5.27
N ILE A 4 2.12 -18.61 -4.04
CA ILE A 4 2.10 -19.45 -2.85
C ILE A 4 0.99 -18.96 -1.93
N ASP A 5 0.02 -19.82 -1.67
CA ASP A 5 -1.05 -19.58 -0.70
C ASP A 5 -0.69 -20.26 0.63
N ILE A 6 -0.40 -19.44 1.66
CA ILE A 6 0.07 -19.91 2.96
C ILE A 6 -1.05 -20.16 3.97
N HIS A 7 -2.30 -19.85 3.63
CA HIS A 7 -3.44 -19.98 4.54
C HIS A 7 -4.58 -20.71 3.86
N ASN A 8 -4.64 -22.02 4.08
CA ASN A 8 -5.73 -22.88 3.67
C ASN A 8 -5.77 -24.14 4.55
N HIS A 9 -6.90 -24.84 4.52
CA HIS A 9 -7.21 -25.92 5.43
C HIS A 9 -7.50 -27.24 4.72
N PHE A 10 -7.35 -28.34 5.45
CA PHE A 10 -7.73 -29.67 4.99
C PHE A 10 -8.52 -30.43 6.07
N PHE A 11 -9.19 -31.50 5.63
CA PHE A 11 -9.68 -32.58 6.49
C PHE A 11 -9.29 -33.91 5.83
N PRO A 12 -8.89 -34.96 6.57
CA PRO A 12 -8.84 -36.30 6.00
C PRO A 12 -10.23 -36.73 5.53
N ARG A 13 -10.31 -37.60 4.51
CA ARG A 13 -11.60 -38.11 4.03
C ARG A 13 -12.36 -38.82 5.15
N ASP A 14 -11.64 -39.62 5.93
CA ASP A 14 -12.16 -40.36 7.07
C ASP A 14 -11.09 -40.39 8.16
N TRP A 15 -11.51 -40.48 9.43
CA TRP A 15 -10.61 -40.70 10.56
C TRP A 15 -11.28 -41.58 11.62
N PRO A 16 -10.51 -42.22 12.52
CA PRO A 16 -11.07 -43.05 13.58
C PRO A 16 -12.12 -42.31 14.41
N ASP A 17 -13.12 -43.02 14.91
CA ASP A 17 -14.06 -42.50 15.90
C ASP A 17 -13.31 -42.13 17.18
N LEU A 18 -13.07 -40.84 17.35
CA LEU A 18 -12.31 -40.29 18.46
C LEU A 18 -13.06 -40.44 19.80
N THR A 19 -14.39 -40.45 19.77
CA THR A 19 -15.20 -40.69 20.97
C THR A 19 -14.97 -42.11 21.48
N LYS A 20 -15.00 -43.10 20.58
CA LYS A 20 -14.68 -44.48 20.92
C LYS A 20 -13.22 -44.67 21.30
N ARG A 21 -12.29 -43.97 20.61
CA ARG A 21 -10.85 -44.09 20.84
C ARG A 21 -10.43 -43.58 22.21
N TYR A 22 -11.00 -42.47 22.66
CA TYR A 22 -10.57 -41.79 23.89
C TYR A 22 -11.55 -41.92 25.05
N GLY A 23 -12.77 -42.41 24.81
CA GLY A 23 -13.80 -42.56 25.84
C GLY A 23 -14.37 -41.24 26.36
N THR A 24 -14.21 -40.13 25.62
CA THR A 24 -14.77 -38.82 25.96
C THR A 24 -15.68 -38.32 24.83
N PRO A 25 -16.80 -37.62 25.12
CA PRO A 25 -17.77 -37.21 24.10
C PRO A 25 -17.34 -35.96 23.31
N ASP A 26 -18.17 -35.55 22.35
CA ASP A 26 -18.12 -34.27 21.62
C ASP A 26 -16.88 -34.05 20.75
N TRP A 27 -16.31 -35.11 20.19
CA TRP A 27 -15.24 -34.98 19.20
C TRP A 27 -15.77 -34.61 17.81
N PRO A 28 -14.98 -33.89 17.00
CA PRO A 28 -15.29 -33.66 15.61
C PRO A 28 -15.22 -34.97 14.79
N TRP A 29 -16.18 -35.15 13.89
CA TRP A 29 -16.23 -36.25 12.93
C TRP A 29 -16.85 -35.79 11.60
N ILE A 30 -16.60 -36.55 10.53
CA ILE A 30 -17.09 -36.26 9.18
C ILE A 30 -18.28 -37.13 8.81
N LYS A 31 -19.35 -36.49 8.33
CA LYS A 31 -20.54 -37.15 7.81
C LYS A 31 -20.63 -36.93 6.30
N HIS A 32 -20.25 -37.93 5.52
CA HIS A 32 -20.42 -37.88 4.06
C HIS A 32 -21.90 -37.86 3.69
N THR A 33 -22.34 -36.79 3.03
CA THR A 33 -23.73 -36.58 2.62
C THR A 33 -23.94 -36.94 1.15
N GLU A 34 -22.95 -36.68 0.31
CA GLU A 34 -22.89 -37.05 -1.10
C GLU A 34 -21.46 -37.50 -1.45
N ALA A 35 -21.21 -37.92 -2.70
CA ALA A 35 -19.88 -38.40 -3.12
C ALA A 35 -18.76 -37.36 -2.90
N GLU A 36 -19.07 -36.08 -3.08
CA GLU A 36 -18.13 -34.95 -3.01
C GLU A 36 -18.47 -33.94 -1.91
N LYS A 37 -19.44 -34.25 -1.03
CA LYS A 37 -19.88 -33.34 0.03
C LYS A 37 -19.96 -34.06 1.36
N ALA A 38 -19.58 -33.34 2.40
CA ALA A 38 -19.66 -33.83 3.76
C ALA A 38 -20.00 -32.69 4.73
N ASP A 39 -20.53 -33.08 5.88
CA ASP A 39 -20.74 -32.18 7.00
C ASP A 39 -19.69 -32.50 8.07
N ILE A 40 -19.06 -31.47 8.62
CA ILE A 40 -18.35 -31.58 9.88
C ILE A 40 -19.38 -31.50 11.00
N MET A 41 -19.29 -32.49 11.88
CA MET A 41 -20.13 -32.64 13.06
C MET A 41 -19.25 -32.57 14.31
N VAL A 42 -19.78 -32.06 15.42
CA VAL A 42 -19.13 -32.10 16.74
C VAL A 42 -20.13 -32.70 17.71
N GLY A 43 -19.87 -33.93 18.16
CA GLY A 43 -20.94 -34.75 18.74
C GLY A 43 -22.12 -34.86 17.76
N ASP A 44 -23.33 -34.52 18.22
CA ASP A 44 -24.54 -34.49 17.37
C ASP A 44 -24.77 -33.13 16.68
N ARG A 45 -23.95 -32.12 16.97
CA ARG A 45 -24.14 -30.76 16.48
C ARG A 45 -23.51 -30.57 15.10
N PHE A 46 -24.30 -30.06 14.16
CA PHE A 46 -23.80 -29.59 12.87
C PHE A 46 -22.82 -28.41 13.06
N PHE A 47 -21.64 -28.49 12.43
CA PHE A 47 -20.65 -27.43 12.46
C PHE A 47 -20.54 -26.70 11.12
N ARG A 48 -20.27 -27.41 10.02
CA ARG A 48 -20.01 -26.78 8.72
C ARG A 48 -20.17 -27.75 7.54
N HIS A 49 -20.68 -27.25 6.42
CA HIS A 49 -20.62 -27.93 5.13
C HIS A 49 -19.23 -27.83 4.50
N ILE A 50 -18.70 -28.95 4.02
CA ILE A 50 -17.44 -29.04 3.29
C ILE A 50 -17.62 -29.87 2.02
N TYR A 51 -16.67 -29.75 1.10
CA TYR A 51 -16.67 -30.51 -0.14
C TYR A 51 -15.29 -31.15 -0.38
N SER A 52 -15.22 -31.95 -1.44
CA SER A 52 -14.09 -32.82 -1.78
C SER A 52 -12.72 -32.13 -1.77
N ALA A 53 -12.61 -30.84 -2.09
CA ALA A 53 -11.35 -30.10 -1.98
C ALA A 53 -10.67 -30.19 -0.59
N CYS A 54 -11.42 -30.44 0.47
CA CYS A 54 -10.86 -30.64 1.81
C CYS A 54 -9.98 -31.90 1.92
N TRP A 55 -10.31 -32.98 1.20
CA TRP A 55 -9.68 -34.30 1.35
C TRP A 55 -9.16 -34.92 0.04
N ASP A 56 -9.58 -34.41 -1.11
CA ASP A 56 -9.23 -34.91 -2.43
C ASP A 56 -8.13 -34.04 -3.06
N PRO A 57 -6.90 -34.57 -3.23
CA PRO A 57 -5.79 -33.81 -3.77
C PRO A 57 -5.97 -33.47 -5.26
N GLU A 58 -6.69 -34.27 -6.05
CA GLU A 58 -6.87 -34.00 -7.49
C GLU A 58 -7.86 -32.84 -7.69
N VAL A 59 -8.95 -32.81 -6.92
CA VAL A 59 -9.89 -31.67 -6.92
C VAL A 59 -9.14 -30.39 -6.52
N ARG A 60 -8.36 -30.45 -5.46
CA ARG A 60 -7.56 -29.31 -4.99
C ARG A 60 -6.55 -28.84 -6.03
N LEU A 61 -5.80 -29.76 -6.65
CA LEU A 61 -4.82 -29.41 -7.68
C LEU A 61 -5.48 -28.79 -8.91
N ALA A 62 -6.64 -29.29 -9.33
CA ALA A 62 -7.40 -28.71 -10.44
C ALA A 62 -7.86 -27.27 -10.14
N GLU A 63 -8.32 -27.01 -8.90
CA GLU A 63 -8.70 -25.67 -8.48
C GLU A 63 -7.50 -24.73 -8.29
N MET A 64 -6.35 -25.25 -7.83
CA MET A 64 -5.08 -24.52 -7.84
C MET A 64 -4.68 -24.11 -9.26
N ASP A 65 -4.82 -25.01 -10.24
CA ASP A 65 -4.55 -24.72 -11.65
C ASP A 65 -5.49 -23.65 -12.22
N ARG A 66 -6.78 -23.71 -11.88
CA ARG A 66 -7.78 -22.68 -12.24
C ARG A 66 -7.37 -21.28 -11.79
N ASP A 67 -6.78 -21.15 -10.60
CA ASP A 67 -6.43 -19.85 -9.99
C ASP A 67 -4.96 -19.45 -10.16
N GLY A 68 -4.16 -20.33 -10.77
CA GLY A 68 -2.73 -20.13 -11.01
C GLY A 68 -1.89 -20.20 -9.73
N VAL A 69 -2.29 -21.02 -8.76
CA VAL A 69 -1.58 -21.23 -7.49
C VAL A 69 -0.53 -22.31 -7.66
N GLU A 70 0.75 -21.98 -7.54
CA GLU A 70 1.85 -22.94 -7.69
C GLU A 70 1.91 -23.89 -6.48
N MET A 71 1.78 -23.34 -5.27
CA MET A 71 1.92 -24.08 -4.02
C MET A 71 0.85 -23.66 -3.01
N GLN A 72 0.27 -24.64 -2.31
CA GLN A 72 -0.56 -24.42 -1.12
C GLN A 72 0.11 -25.01 0.12
N VAL A 73 0.05 -24.28 1.23
CA VAL A 73 0.40 -24.79 2.55
C VAL A 73 -0.87 -25.12 3.33
N ILE A 74 -1.20 -26.41 3.43
CA ILE A 74 -2.38 -26.89 4.15
C ILE A 74 -2.12 -26.91 5.66
N SER A 75 -3.17 -26.67 6.42
CA SER A 75 -3.16 -26.77 7.88
C SER A 75 -4.44 -27.42 8.37
N ALA A 76 -4.42 -27.98 9.58
CA ALA A 76 -5.62 -28.54 10.17
C ALA A 76 -6.71 -27.46 10.32
N THR A 77 -7.97 -27.86 10.33
CA THR A 77 -9.04 -26.90 10.66
C THR A 77 -9.08 -26.70 12.18
N PRO A 78 -9.19 -25.47 12.72
CA PRO A 78 -9.06 -25.20 14.16
C PRO A 78 -9.93 -26.03 15.10
N VAL A 79 -11.09 -26.52 14.63
CA VAL A 79 -11.96 -27.46 15.37
C VAL A 79 -11.25 -28.75 15.79
N LEU A 80 -10.11 -29.09 15.17
CA LEU A 80 -9.29 -30.28 15.43
C LEU A 80 -8.15 -30.05 16.45
N PHE A 81 -7.97 -28.83 16.97
CA PHE A 81 -6.86 -28.52 17.89
C PHE A 81 -6.92 -29.26 19.23
N ALA A 82 -8.12 -29.54 19.74
CA ALA A 82 -8.34 -30.33 20.97
C ALA A 82 -7.62 -29.80 22.22
N TYR A 83 -7.47 -28.47 22.34
CA TYR A 83 -6.78 -27.83 23.47
C TYR A 83 -7.49 -27.99 24.81
N ASP A 84 -8.80 -28.25 24.79
CA ASP A 84 -9.66 -28.52 25.94
C ASP A 84 -9.57 -29.98 26.44
N ARG A 85 -8.85 -30.85 25.72
CA ARG A 85 -8.80 -32.29 25.99
C ARG A 85 -7.59 -32.67 26.84
N PRO A 86 -7.65 -33.83 27.54
CA PRO A 86 -6.48 -34.37 28.22
C PRO A 86 -5.27 -34.45 27.29
N VAL A 87 -4.09 -34.06 27.78
CA VAL A 87 -2.86 -33.91 26.98
C VAL A 87 -2.55 -35.16 26.15
N ALA A 88 -2.72 -36.36 26.73
CA ALA A 88 -2.50 -37.61 26.01
C ALA A 88 -3.43 -37.79 24.80
N HIS A 89 -4.70 -37.39 24.91
CA HIS A 89 -5.66 -37.47 23.81
C HIS A 89 -5.37 -36.41 22.74
N ALA A 90 -5.05 -35.18 23.17
CA ALA A 90 -4.71 -34.10 22.25
C ALA A 90 -3.40 -34.39 21.48
N ALA A 91 -2.40 -34.98 22.14
CA ALA A 91 -1.14 -35.38 21.49
C ALA A 91 -1.34 -36.49 20.46
N ASP A 92 -2.11 -37.53 20.77
CA ASP A 92 -2.45 -38.60 19.82
C ASP A 92 -3.30 -38.07 18.64
N CYS A 93 -4.26 -37.18 18.94
CA CYS A 93 -5.06 -36.48 17.94
C CYS A 93 -4.19 -35.61 17.01
N ALA A 94 -3.23 -34.87 17.55
CA ALA A 94 -2.28 -34.08 16.77
C ALA A 94 -1.45 -34.97 15.84
N GLN A 95 -0.88 -36.07 16.35
CA GLN A 95 -0.10 -37.01 15.52
C GLN A 95 -0.93 -37.58 14.37
N LEU A 96 -2.15 -38.02 14.65
CA LEU A 96 -3.08 -38.55 13.65
C LEU A 96 -3.31 -37.57 12.49
N PHE A 97 -3.64 -36.31 12.80
CA PHE A 97 -3.92 -35.32 11.76
C PHE A 97 -2.65 -34.79 11.08
N ASN A 98 -1.53 -34.70 11.79
CA ASN A 98 -0.25 -34.33 11.21
C ASN A 98 0.21 -35.37 10.18
N ASP A 99 0.10 -36.66 10.51
CA ASP A 99 0.45 -37.75 9.60
C ASP A 99 -0.49 -37.77 8.38
N ALA A 100 -1.81 -37.59 8.59
CA ALA A 100 -2.78 -37.47 7.49
C ALA A 100 -2.53 -36.26 6.58
N ALA A 101 -2.03 -35.14 7.11
CA ALA A 101 -1.64 -33.99 6.28
C ALA A 101 -0.49 -34.35 5.34
N LEU A 102 0.52 -35.09 5.83
CA LEU A 102 1.64 -35.54 5.01
C LEU A 102 1.21 -36.57 3.96
N GLU A 103 0.28 -37.46 4.28
CA GLU A 103 -0.32 -38.40 3.33
C GLU A 103 -1.03 -37.67 2.17
N LEU A 104 -1.74 -36.58 2.46
CA LEU A 104 -2.34 -35.72 1.44
C LEU A 104 -1.26 -34.97 0.64
N CYS A 105 -0.24 -34.42 1.31
CA CYS A 105 0.86 -33.75 0.64
C CYS A 105 1.65 -34.67 -0.31
N ALA A 106 1.81 -35.94 0.03
CA ALA A 106 2.48 -36.94 -0.81
C ALA A 106 1.77 -37.14 -2.16
N GLN A 107 0.45 -36.95 -2.19
CA GLN A 107 -0.37 -37.02 -3.40
C GLN A 107 -0.44 -35.67 -4.15
N GLY A 108 -0.02 -34.58 -3.51
CA GLY A 108 -0.07 -33.21 -4.02
C GLY A 108 0.97 -32.85 -5.08
N LYS A 109 1.63 -33.82 -5.73
CA LYS A 109 2.62 -33.62 -6.83
C LYS A 109 3.71 -32.59 -6.51
N GLY A 110 4.13 -32.50 -5.23
CA GLY A 110 5.13 -31.54 -4.75
C GLY A 110 4.63 -30.10 -4.54
N ARG A 111 3.36 -29.82 -4.86
CA ARG A 111 2.70 -28.51 -4.76
C ARG A 111 1.91 -28.32 -3.47
N LEU A 112 1.69 -29.38 -2.71
CA LEU A 112 1.10 -29.30 -1.37
C LEU A 112 2.20 -29.45 -0.32
N LYS A 113 2.20 -28.54 0.64
CA LYS A 113 3.04 -28.54 1.84
C LYS A 113 2.14 -28.38 3.07
N SER A 114 2.64 -28.64 4.27
CA SER A 114 1.81 -28.58 5.46
C SER A 114 2.45 -27.85 6.64
N LEU A 115 1.60 -27.23 7.45
CA LEU A 115 1.87 -26.88 8.83
C LEU A 115 1.23 -27.93 9.75
N CYS A 116 1.94 -28.35 10.79
CA CYS A 116 1.39 -29.27 11.79
C CYS A 116 0.51 -28.54 12.82
N GLN A 117 -0.26 -29.29 13.61
CA GLN A 117 -0.85 -28.84 14.86
C GLN A 117 -0.11 -29.45 16.05
N VAL A 118 -0.23 -28.86 17.24
CA VAL A 118 0.45 -29.31 18.47
C VAL A 118 -0.50 -29.24 19.67
N PRO A 119 -0.34 -30.07 20.72
CA PRO A 119 -1.13 -29.98 21.95
C PRO A 119 -0.69 -28.81 22.84
N LEU A 120 -1.02 -27.57 22.45
CA LEU A 120 -0.47 -26.33 23.03
C LEU A 120 -0.81 -26.12 24.52
N GLN A 121 -1.77 -26.86 25.09
CA GLN A 121 -2.04 -26.85 26.53
C GLN A 121 -0.88 -27.42 27.38
N ASP A 122 0.04 -28.17 26.77
CA ASP A 122 1.24 -28.71 27.40
C ASP A 122 2.48 -28.39 26.53
N ILE A 123 3.35 -27.53 27.05
CA ILE A 123 4.47 -26.96 26.28
C ILE A 123 5.50 -28.02 25.91
N ASP A 124 5.77 -28.99 26.80
CA ASP A 124 6.72 -30.06 26.52
C ASP A 124 6.20 -30.99 25.41
N ALA A 125 4.92 -31.36 25.48
CA ALA A 125 4.26 -32.16 24.45
C ALA A 125 4.21 -31.40 23.11
N ALA A 126 3.92 -30.09 23.15
CA ALA A 126 3.89 -29.25 21.97
C ALA A 126 5.27 -29.13 21.30
N CYS A 127 6.33 -28.86 22.06
CA CYS A 127 7.70 -28.81 21.55
C CYS A 127 8.14 -30.16 20.94
N LYS A 128 7.84 -31.27 21.63
CA LYS A 128 8.14 -32.63 21.12
C LYS A 128 7.44 -32.93 19.80
N GLU A 129 6.15 -32.60 19.70
CA GLU A 129 5.40 -32.84 18.48
C GLU A 129 5.88 -31.94 17.33
N LEU A 130 6.18 -30.67 17.60
CA LEU A 130 6.78 -29.79 16.59
C LEU A 130 8.07 -30.39 16.03
N SER A 131 9.02 -30.79 16.89
CA SER A 131 10.29 -31.38 16.44
C SER A 131 10.10 -32.71 15.70
N ARG A 132 9.06 -33.49 16.03
CA ARG A 132 8.68 -34.69 15.25
C ARG A 132 8.22 -34.29 13.86
N CYS A 133 7.26 -33.37 13.76
CA CYS A 133 6.68 -32.90 12.50
C CYS A 133 7.71 -32.22 11.59
N ARG A 134 8.61 -31.42 12.15
CA ARG A 134 9.71 -30.78 11.40
C ARG A 134 10.61 -31.82 10.75
N ARG A 135 10.98 -32.88 11.47
CA ARG A 135 11.74 -34.02 10.92
C ARG A 135 10.96 -34.82 9.88
N ALA A 136 9.64 -34.92 10.03
CA ALA A 136 8.76 -35.61 9.09
C ALA A 136 8.49 -34.81 7.80
N GLY A 137 8.76 -33.50 7.78
CA GLY A 137 8.70 -32.67 6.57
C GLY A 137 7.67 -31.53 6.61
N HIS A 138 6.98 -31.30 7.73
CA HIS A 138 6.15 -30.11 7.89
C HIS A 138 7.02 -28.84 7.89
N LEU A 139 6.52 -27.77 7.27
CA LEU A 139 7.24 -26.49 7.16
C LEU A 139 7.18 -25.64 8.44
N GLY A 140 6.28 -26.00 9.36
CA GLY A 140 6.05 -25.27 10.58
C GLY A 140 4.80 -25.77 11.29
N VAL A 141 4.16 -24.88 12.04
CA VAL A 141 3.00 -25.16 12.88
C VAL A 141 1.92 -24.11 12.68
N GLN A 142 0.66 -24.54 12.72
CA GLN A 142 -0.48 -23.68 12.95
C GLN A 142 -0.95 -23.87 14.40
N ILE A 143 -1.17 -22.77 15.10
CA ILE A 143 -1.69 -22.77 16.48
C ILE A 143 -2.94 -21.90 16.58
N GLY A 144 -3.82 -22.25 17.51
CA GLY A 144 -4.85 -21.33 18.01
C GLY A 144 -4.21 -20.08 18.64
N ASN A 145 -4.96 -18.98 18.66
CA ASN A 145 -4.49 -17.70 19.18
C ASN A 145 -4.52 -17.59 20.73
N HIS A 146 -5.09 -18.59 21.40
CA HIS A 146 -5.10 -18.74 22.86
C HIS A 146 -5.32 -20.21 23.24
N VAL A 147 -5.15 -20.53 24.53
CA VAL A 147 -5.48 -21.82 25.14
C VAL A 147 -6.31 -21.60 26.41
N GLY A 148 -7.64 -21.72 26.30
CA GLY A 148 -8.54 -21.29 27.38
C GLY A 148 -8.30 -19.82 27.71
N GLU A 149 -8.04 -19.48 28.96
CA GLU A 149 -7.76 -18.10 29.38
C GLU A 149 -6.32 -17.61 29.06
N LYS A 150 -5.46 -18.48 28.52
CA LYS A 150 -4.05 -18.14 28.23
C LYS A 150 -3.92 -17.51 26.85
N ASN A 151 -3.66 -16.22 26.82
CA ASN A 151 -3.25 -15.49 25.61
C ASN A 151 -1.81 -15.84 25.20
N LEU A 152 -1.39 -15.38 24.02
CA LEU A 152 -0.05 -15.67 23.49
C LEU A 152 1.12 -15.10 24.31
N ASP A 153 0.87 -14.17 25.23
CA ASP A 153 1.85 -13.65 26.18
C ASP A 153 2.05 -14.54 27.42
N ASP A 154 1.30 -15.65 27.54
CA ASP A 154 1.56 -16.67 28.56
C ASP A 154 3.03 -17.15 28.49
N PRO A 155 3.76 -17.19 29.62
CA PRO A 155 5.18 -17.56 29.62
C PRO A 155 5.48 -18.94 29.00
N GLY A 156 4.55 -19.88 29.12
CA GLY A 156 4.66 -21.20 28.49
C GLY A 156 4.53 -21.12 26.97
N ILE A 157 3.55 -20.37 26.47
CA ILE A 157 3.37 -20.17 25.03
C ILE A 157 4.56 -19.37 24.44
N VAL A 158 5.07 -18.35 25.14
CA VAL A 158 6.30 -17.64 24.75
C VAL A 158 7.49 -18.59 24.69
N THR A 159 7.59 -19.55 25.63
CA THR A 159 8.62 -20.60 25.59
C THR A 159 8.48 -21.49 24.36
N PHE A 160 7.25 -21.89 24.00
CA PHE A 160 7.00 -22.64 22.76
C PHE A 160 7.40 -21.83 21.51
N LEU A 161 7.12 -20.52 21.49
CA LEU A 161 7.51 -19.66 20.37
C LEU A 161 9.05 -19.52 20.24
N HIS A 162 9.79 -19.53 21.35
CA HIS A 162 11.26 -19.64 21.30
C HIS A 162 11.70 -20.95 20.63
N HIS A 163 11.10 -22.08 21.02
CA HIS A 163 11.38 -23.39 20.41
C HIS A 163 11.08 -23.40 18.90
N CYS A 164 9.97 -22.79 18.47
CA CYS A 164 9.66 -22.61 17.05
C CYS A 164 10.76 -21.84 16.30
N ALA A 165 11.31 -20.78 16.91
CA ALA A 165 12.39 -20.00 16.32
C ALA A 165 13.69 -20.82 16.19
N ASP A 166 14.02 -21.64 17.19
CA ASP A 166 15.21 -22.50 17.20
C ASP A 166 15.12 -23.61 16.14
N GLU A 167 13.93 -24.18 15.93
CA GLU A 167 13.62 -25.17 14.87
C GLU A 167 13.48 -24.54 13.46
N GLY A 168 13.56 -23.21 13.36
CA GLY A 168 13.31 -22.45 12.13
C GLY A 168 11.90 -22.67 11.56
N ALA A 169 10.94 -23.04 12.41
CA ALA A 169 9.56 -23.34 12.04
C ALA A 169 8.81 -22.05 11.68
N ALA A 170 7.99 -22.11 10.63
CA ALA A 170 6.97 -21.10 10.41
C ALA A 170 5.83 -21.27 11.42
N VAL A 171 5.31 -20.17 11.98
CA VAL A 171 4.17 -20.20 12.92
C VAL A 171 3.01 -19.42 12.32
N LEU A 172 1.91 -20.10 12.00
CA LEU A 172 0.65 -19.46 11.62
C LEU A 172 -0.29 -19.43 12.83
N VAL A 173 -0.63 -18.25 13.31
CA VAL A 173 -1.62 -18.07 14.38
C VAL A 173 -2.99 -17.91 13.75
N HIS A 174 -3.88 -18.84 14.06
CA HIS A 174 -5.27 -18.81 13.59
C HIS A 174 -6.21 -18.48 14.74
N PRO A 175 -7.12 -17.50 14.58
CA PRO A 175 -8.12 -17.20 15.60
C PRO A 175 -9.12 -18.36 15.76
N TRP A 176 -9.39 -18.74 17.00
CA TRP A 176 -10.33 -19.80 17.35
C TRP A 176 -11.02 -19.47 18.68
N ASP A 177 -12.10 -20.19 19.00
CA ASP A 177 -12.80 -20.11 20.29
C ASP A 177 -13.12 -18.67 20.76
N MET A 178 -13.68 -17.89 19.83
CA MET A 178 -13.85 -16.44 19.98
C MET A 178 -14.54 -16.03 21.29
N PHE A 179 -14.00 -15.02 21.95
CA PHE A 179 -14.63 -14.41 23.12
C PHE A 179 -16.01 -13.84 22.79
N GLY A 180 -16.89 -13.78 23.79
CA GLY A 180 -18.19 -13.12 23.65
C GLY A 180 -19.21 -13.85 22.75
N GLN A 181 -18.97 -15.12 22.40
CA GLN A 181 -19.88 -15.97 21.60
C GLN A 181 -21.35 -15.90 22.02
N GLN A 182 -21.63 -15.79 23.34
CA GLN A 182 -22.99 -15.70 23.87
C GLN A 182 -23.78 -14.47 23.35
N ARG A 183 -23.07 -13.41 22.93
CA ARG A 183 -23.66 -12.19 22.34
C ARG A 183 -23.71 -12.23 20.81
N MET A 184 -23.09 -13.22 20.19
CA MET A 184 -22.94 -13.35 18.74
C MET A 184 -23.60 -14.63 18.18
N PRO A 185 -24.81 -15.05 18.59
CA PRO A 185 -25.38 -16.34 18.18
C PRO A 185 -25.88 -16.39 16.72
N LYS A 186 -25.90 -15.26 16.00
CA LYS A 186 -26.54 -15.14 14.68
C LYS A 186 -25.59 -14.52 13.65
N TYR A 187 -25.96 -14.67 12.37
CA TYR A 187 -25.34 -13.98 11.22
C TYR A 187 -23.83 -14.22 11.06
N MET A 188 -23.31 -15.33 11.57
CA MET A 188 -21.87 -15.61 11.61
C MET A 188 -21.05 -14.52 12.31
N MET A 189 -21.65 -13.74 13.23
CA MET A 189 -20.94 -12.71 14.00
C MET A 189 -19.69 -13.20 14.74
N PRO A 190 -19.57 -14.47 15.20
CA PRO A 190 -18.31 -14.94 15.76
C PRO A 190 -17.16 -14.87 14.75
N TRP A 191 -17.42 -15.05 13.44
CA TRP A 191 -16.43 -14.92 12.37
C TRP A 191 -16.23 -13.48 11.90
N THR A 192 -17.28 -12.67 11.82
CA THR A 192 -17.17 -11.31 11.26
C THR A 192 -16.83 -10.24 12.30
N VAL A 193 -16.97 -10.54 13.60
CA VAL A 193 -16.65 -9.62 14.71
C VAL A 193 -15.68 -10.25 15.70
N GLY A 194 -16.01 -11.44 16.22
CA GLY A 194 -15.20 -12.11 17.24
C GLY A 194 -13.79 -12.45 16.76
N MET A 195 -13.71 -13.09 15.59
CA MET A 195 -12.47 -13.62 15.04
C MET A 195 -11.43 -12.53 14.69
N PRO A 196 -11.79 -11.40 14.04
CA PRO A 196 -10.86 -10.28 13.88
C PRO A 196 -10.38 -9.68 15.21
N ALA A 197 -11.26 -9.63 16.21
CA ALA A 197 -10.92 -9.09 17.53
C ALA A 197 -9.98 -10.02 18.31
N GLU A 198 -10.14 -11.34 18.20
CA GLU A 198 -9.23 -12.35 18.76
C GLU A 198 -7.81 -12.22 18.20
N THR A 199 -7.69 -12.10 16.87
CA THR A 199 -6.38 -11.92 16.24
C THR A 199 -5.72 -10.63 16.72
N GLN A 200 -6.48 -9.52 16.76
CA GLN A 200 -5.97 -8.26 17.29
C GLN A 200 -5.52 -8.40 18.75
N LEU A 201 -6.35 -9.00 19.61
CA LEU A 201 -6.02 -9.22 21.02
C LEU A 201 -4.69 -9.95 21.17
N SER A 202 -4.47 -10.97 20.35
CA SER A 202 -3.26 -11.79 20.37
C SER A 202 -2.00 -11.01 20.00
N VAL A 203 -2.08 -10.19 18.94
CA VAL A 203 -0.98 -9.31 18.53
C VAL A 203 -0.69 -8.28 19.63
N VAL A 204 -1.73 -7.66 20.18
CA VAL A 204 -1.59 -6.63 21.23
C VAL A 204 -1.02 -7.22 22.51
N ALA A 205 -1.43 -8.44 22.90
CA ALA A 205 -0.91 -9.13 24.07
C ALA A 205 0.60 -9.39 23.94
N LEU A 206 1.07 -9.89 22.80
CA LEU A 206 2.50 -10.10 22.55
C LEU A 206 3.32 -8.80 22.53
N ILE A 207 2.73 -7.72 22.00
CA ILE A 207 3.36 -6.40 22.02
C ILE A 207 3.44 -5.91 23.47
N LEU A 208 2.30 -5.64 24.12
CA LEU A 208 2.25 -4.93 25.39
C LEU A 208 2.85 -5.72 26.57
N SER A 209 2.92 -7.04 26.50
CA SER A 209 3.63 -7.86 27.51
C SER A 209 5.16 -7.78 27.42
N GLY A 210 5.69 -7.18 26.35
CA GLY A 210 7.12 -7.22 26.02
C GLY A 210 7.59 -8.60 25.58
N ALA A 211 6.67 -9.50 25.16
CA ALA A 211 7.05 -10.81 24.64
C ALA A 211 7.93 -10.65 23.39
N PHE A 212 7.59 -9.73 22.48
CA PHE A 212 8.44 -9.48 21.32
C PHE A 212 9.84 -8.97 21.69
N ASP A 213 10.02 -8.24 22.79
CA ASP A 213 11.36 -7.80 23.24
C ASP A 213 12.27 -8.98 23.60
N LYS A 214 11.67 -10.07 24.10
CA LYS A 214 12.38 -11.27 24.54
C LYS A 214 12.51 -12.32 23.43
N LEU A 215 11.47 -12.45 22.60
CA LEU A 215 11.43 -13.43 21.53
C LEU A 215 12.55 -13.17 20.51
N SER A 216 13.13 -14.25 20.00
CA SER A 216 14.17 -14.19 18.97
C SER A 216 13.68 -13.41 17.73
N SER A 217 14.54 -12.56 17.17
CA SER A 217 14.27 -11.89 15.89
C SER A 217 14.20 -12.85 14.70
N LYS A 218 14.66 -14.11 14.89
CA LYS A 218 14.53 -15.19 13.90
C LYS A 218 13.15 -15.84 13.88
N LEU A 219 12.29 -15.57 14.87
CA LEU A 219 10.94 -16.11 14.89
C LEU A 219 10.17 -15.65 13.64
N LYS A 220 9.56 -16.60 12.95
CA LYS A 220 8.71 -16.35 11.77
C LYS A 220 7.27 -16.63 12.16
N ILE A 221 6.56 -15.60 12.58
CA ILE A 221 5.17 -15.69 13.04
C ILE A 221 4.25 -14.87 12.12
N CYS A 222 3.14 -15.46 11.70
CA CYS A 222 2.13 -14.87 10.83
C CYS A 222 0.76 -14.93 11.51
N PHE A 223 -0.01 -13.84 11.45
CA PHE A 223 -1.38 -13.80 11.93
C PHE A 223 -2.37 -13.86 10.76
N ALA A 224 -3.30 -14.81 10.84
CA ALA A 224 -4.34 -15.00 9.85
C ALA A 224 -5.28 -13.80 9.70
N HIS A 225 -5.94 -13.69 8.54
CA HIS A 225 -6.95 -12.69 8.19
C HIS A 225 -6.46 -11.25 8.35
N GLY A 226 -5.30 -10.93 7.79
CA GLY A 226 -4.71 -9.59 7.85
C GLY A 226 -4.32 -9.10 9.24
N GLY A 227 -4.22 -10.00 10.24
CA GLY A 227 -4.07 -9.59 11.64
C GLY A 227 -5.38 -9.11 12.28
N GLY A 228 -6.53 -9.45 11.69
CA GLY A 228 -7.85 -9.02 12.13
C GLY A 228 -8.01 -7.50 12.02
N SER A 229 -8.45 -6.86 13.11
CA SER A 229 -8.60 -5.40 13.17
C SER A 229 -7.34 -4.65 13.62
N PHE A 230 -6.20 -5.32 13.79
CA PHE A 230 -4.97 -4.74 14.34
C PHE A 230 -4.50 -3.51 13.56
N ALA A 231 -4.30 -3.63 12.24
CA ALA A 231 -3.72 -2.55 11.43
C ALA A 231 -4.56 -1.27 11.51
N PHE A 232 -5.89 -1.40 11.44
CA PHE A 232 -6.80 -0.27 11.50
C PHE A 232 -6.82 0.40 12.88
N LEU A 233 -6.68 -0.39 13.95
CA LEU A 233 -6.75 0.11 15.33
C LEU A 233 -5.38 0.43 15.93
N LEU A 234 -4.28 0.28 15.18
CA LEU A 234 -2.93 0.55 15.64
C LEU A 234 -2.77 1.99 16.15
N GLY A 235 -3.28 2.98 15.43
CA GLY A 235 -3.20 4.39 15.87
C GLY A 235 -3.90 4.65 17.21
N ARG A 236 -4.98 3.92 17.52
CA ARG A 236 -5.64 4.01 18.83
C ARG A 236 -4.78 3.40 19.92
N LEU A 237 -4.14 2.27 19.64
CA LEU A 237 -3.21 1.60 20.55
C LEU A 237 -1.99 2.49 20.84
N GLU A 238 -1.38 3.08 19.81
CA GLU A 238 -0.26 4.01 19.97
C GLU A 238 -0.63 5.24 20.80
N ASN A 239 -1.79 5.84 20.52
CA ASN A 239 -2.27 6.97 21.31
C ASN A 239 -2.46 6.59 22.78
N ALA A 240 -3.03 5.41 23.07
CA ALA A 240 -3.20 4.93 24.44
C ALA A 240 -1.84 4.71 25.12
N TRP A 241 -0.90 4.06 24.43
CA TRP A 241 0.45 3.80 24.93
C TRP A 241 1.20 5.09 25.30
N GLN A 242 1.09 6.14 24.49
CA GLN A 242 1.75 7.43 24.73
C GLN A 242 1.16 8.22 25.91
N HIS A 243 -0.15 8.11 26.14
CA HIS A 243 -0.87 9.05 27.02
C HIS A 243 -1.44 8.41 28.28
N HIS A 244 -1.40 7.09 28.43
CA HIS A 244 -1.98 6.41 29.59
C HIS A 244 -1.02 5.39 30.21
N PRO A 245 -0.53 5.61 31.46
CA PRO A 245 0.51 4.77 32.07
C PRO A 245 0.21 3.26 32.07
N VAL A 246 -1.05 2.87 32.30
CA VAL A 246 -1.44 1.44 32.28
C VAL A 246 -1.36 0.85 30.87
N ALA A 247 -1.64 1.63 29.83
CA ALA A 247 -1.63 1.17 28.45
C ALA A 247 -0.21 1.06 27.87
N HIS A 248 0.81 1.54 28.60
CA HIS A 248 2.21 1.36 28.24
C HIS A 248 2.62 -0.12 28.25
N GLY A 249 2.01 -0.93 29.12
CA GLY A 249 2.44 -2.31 29.34
C GLY A 249 3.91 -2.38 29.77
N VAL A 250 4.61 -3.42 29.30
CA VAL A 250 6.03 -3.71 29.59
C VAL A 250 6.91 -3.55 28.35
N CYS A 251 6.33 -3.24 27.19
CA CYS A 251 7.08 -3.17 25.93
C CYS A 251 8.06 -1.99 25.89
N GLU A 252 9.22 -2.21 25.27
CA GLU A 252 10.31 -1.22 25.22
C GLU A 252 10.09 -0.12 24.16
N LEU A 253 9.37 -0.45 23.08
CA LEU A 253 9.15 0.43 21.94
C LEU A 253 7.67 0.81 21.80
N PRO A 254 7.36 1.89 21.05
CA PRO A 254 5.99 2.17 20.65
C PRO A 254 5.38 1.00 19.86
N PRO A 255 4.08 0.67 20.04
CA PRO A 255 3.44 -0.47 19.40
C PRO A 255 3.65 -0.57 17.88
N GLY A 256 3.64 0.55 17.15
CA GLY A 256 3.84 0.54 15.70
C GLY A 256 5.24 0.09 15.25
N ARG A 257 6.25 0.09 16.13
CA ARG A 257 7.58 -0.43 15.80
C ARG A 257 7.64 -1.96 15.73
N TYR A 258 6.70 -2.66 16.39
CA TYR A 258 6.68 -4.12 16.40
C TYR A 258 6.08 -4.74 15.13
N VAL A 259 5.53 -3.97 14.20
CA VAL A 259 5.06 -4.49 12.90
C VAL A 259 6.18 -5.18 12.11
N GLU A 260 7.44 -4.85 12.38
CA GLU A 260 8.61 -5.52 11.80
C GLU A 260 8.86 -6.93 12.36
N ARG A 261 8.18 -7.32 13.45
CA ARG A 261 8.43 -8.58 14.18
C ARG A 261 7.52 -9.73 13.78
N PHE A 262 6.52 -9.49 12.95
CA PHE A 262 5.57 -10.51 12.51
C PHE A 262 5.08 -10.25 11.09
N TYR A 263 4.37 -11.23 10.55
CA TYR A 263 3.71 -11.19 9.26
C TYR A 263 2.19 -11.25 9.43
N VAL A 264 1.47 -10.92 8.38
CA VAL A 264 0.04 -11.17 8.23
C VAL A 264 -0.24 -11.80 6.87
N ASP A 265 -1.34 -12.53 6.75
CA ASP A 265 -1.86 -12.88 5.43
C ASP A 265 -2.62 -11.70 4.77
N SER A 266 -3.08 -11.89 3.53
CA SER A 266 -3.79 -10.89 2.75
C SER A 266 -5.32 -11.03 2.77
N ALA A 267 -5.89 -11.90 3.61
CA ALA A 267 -7.31 -12.24 3.59
C ALA A 267 -8.16 -11.15 4.28
N VAL A 268 -8.27 -9.99 3.61
CA VAL A 268 -9.06 -8.82 4.06
C VAL A 268 -10.21 -8.46 3.14
N PHE A 269 -10.38 -9.19 2.03
CA PHE A 269 -11.57 -9.22 1.16
C PHE A 269 -12.02 -7.89 0.53
N ASP A 270 -11.16 -6.87 0.53
CA ASP A 270 -11.39 -5.57 -0.13
C ASP A 270 -10.03 -5.00 -0.56
N VAL A 271 -9.94 -4.46 -1.78
CA VAL A 271 -8.68 -3.90 -2.32
C VAL A 271 -8.16 -2.73 -1.50
N ARG A 272 -9.04 -1.85 -1.00
CA ARG A 272 -8.65 -0.69 -0.18
C ARG A 272 -8.18 -1.15 1.19
N ALA A 273 -8.84 -2.16 1.77
CA ALA A 273 -8.40 -2.76 3.03
C ALA A 273 -7.02 -3.41 2.87
N LEU A 274 -6.76 -4.08 1.75
CA LEU A 274 -5.45 -4.66 1.43
C LEU A 274 -4.37 -3.57 1.27
N GLU A 275 -4.64 -2.51 0.53
CA GLU A 275 -3.72 -1.39 0.36
C GLU A 275 -3.42 -0.68 1.69
N PHE A 276 -4.43 -0.49 2.54
CA PHE A 276 -4.26 0.03 3.89
C PHE A 276 -3.41 -0.91 4.77
N LEU A 277 -3.66 -2.22 4.69
CA LEU A 277 -2.89 -3.23 5.40
C LEU A 277 -1.42 -3.18 4.99
N VAL A 278 -1.13 -3.13 3.68
CA VAL A 278 0.24 -3.00 3.15
C VAL A 278 0.88 -1.68 3.54
N GLY A 279 0.13 -0.58 3.56
CA GLY A 279 0.60 0.71 4.05
C GLY A 279 0.99 0.70 5.53
N THR A 280 0.33 -0.14 6.34
CA THR A 280 0.61 -0.27 7.77
C THR A 280 1.74 -1.27 8.06
N MET A 281 1.70 -2.44 7.44
CA MET A 281 2.61 -3.56 7.71
C MET A 281 3.90 -3.50 6.88
N GLY A 282 3.87 -2.81 5.74
CA GLY A 282 4.91 -2.86 4.71
C GLY A 282 4.77 -4.07 3.79
N SER A 283 5.15 -3.93 2.52
CA SER A 283 4.99 -4.98 1.50
C SER A 283 5.83 -6.23 1.74
N ASP A 284 6.84 -6.19 2.60
CA ASP A 284 7.66 -7.34 3.00
C ASP A 284 7.03 -8.21 4.11
N ARG A 285 5.87 -7.81 4.66
CA ARG A 285 5.22 -8.45 5.82
C ARG A 285 3.81 -8.97 5.56
N VAL A 286 3.31 -8.83 4.33
CA VAL A 286 2.00 -9.35 3.91
C VAL A 286 2.21 -10.53 2.95
N MET A 287 1.48 -11.63 3.13
CA MET A 287 1.56 -12.83 2.29
C MET A 287 0.19 -13.25 1.79
N LEU A 288 0.11 -13.86 0.60
CA LEU A 288 -1.14 -14.43 0.12
C LEU A 288 -1.64 -15.55 1.05
N GLY A 289 -2.85 -15.37 1.57
CA GLY A 289 -3.62 -16.40 2.25
C GLY A 289 -5.08 -16.33 1.81
N SER A 290 -5.72 -17.47 1.58
CA SER A 290 -7.05 -17.52 0.97
C SER A 290 -8.16 -18.01 1.89
N ASP A 291 -7.85 -18.70 2.99
CA ASP A 291 -8.81 -19.46 3.81
C ASP A 291 -9.56 -20.54 2.99
N TYR A 292 -8.95 -21.01 1.91
CA TYR A 292 -9.48 -22.10 1.08
C TYR A 292 -9.57 -23.41 1.87
N PRO A 293 -10.57 -24.29 1.62
CA PRO A 293 -11.66 -24.17 0.65
C PRO A 293 -12.97 -23.67 1.27
N PHE A 294 -12.91 -22.85 2.32
CA PHE A 294 -14.12 -22.50 3.05
C PHE A 294 -14.96 -21.42 2.35
N PRO A 295 -16.30 -21.39 2.60
CA PRO A 295 -17.18 -20.44 1.95
C PRO A 295 -16.87 -18.95 2.22
N LEU A 296 -16.21 -18.64 3.34
CA LEU A 296 -15.78 -17.28 3.67
C LEU A 296 -14.38 -16.94 3.13
N GLY A 297 -13.70 -17.90 2.50
CA GLY A 297 -12.40 -17.68 1.88
C GLY A 297 -12.50 -16.93 0.55
N GLU A 298 -11.34 -16.52 0.04
CA GLU A 298 -11.23 -15.87 -1.26
C GLU A 298 -11.56 -16.85 -2.38
N HIS A 299 -12.67 -16.61 -3.09
CA HIS A 299 -13.15 -17.54 -4.13
C HIS A 299 -12.21 -17.69 -5.33
N ARG A 300 -11.49 -16.63 -5.70
CA ARG A 300 -10.46 -16.64 -6.74
C ARG A 300 -9.13 -16.28 -6.11
N ILE A 301 -8.30 -17.27 -5.86
CA ILE A 301 -7.12 -17.11 -5.00
C ILE A 301 -6.16 -16.05 -5.57
N GLY A 302 -5.85 -15.04 -4.74
CA GLY A 302 -4.97 -13.92 -5.03
C GLY A 302 -5.58 -12.84 -5.93
N GLN A 303 -6.89 -12.86 -6.18
CA GLN A 303 -7.60 -11.84 -6.96
C GLN A 303 -7.39 -10.45 -6.37
N PHE A 304 -7.58 -10.26 -5.07
CA PHE A 304 -7.47 -8.93 -4.45
C PHE A 304 -6.07 -8.33 -4.58
N ILE A 305 -5.01 -9.15 -4.50
CA ILE A 305 -3.64 -8.70 -4.73
C ILE A 305 -3.44 -8.34 -6.22
N LYS A 306 -3.91 -9.19 -7.13
CA LYS A 306 -3.78 -8.98 -8.58
C LYS A 306 -4.48 -7.68 -9.03
N GLU A 307 -5.64 -7.38 -8.48
CA GLU A 307 -6.48 -6.22 -8.83
C GLU A 307 -6.08 -4.92 -8.10
N SER A 308 -5.29 -4.99 -7.03
CA SER A 308 -4.85 -3.80 -6.27
C SER A 308 -4.00 -2.82 -7.07
N HIS A 309 -3.86 -1.59 -6.58
CA HIS A 309 -2.99 -0.55 -7.16
C HIS A 309 -1.56 -0.62 -6.63
N LEU A 310 -1.20 -1.68 -5.91
CA LEU A 310 0.15 -1.89 -5.41
C LEU A 310 1.16 -1.97 -6.57
N PRO A 311 2.39 -1.44 -6.41
CA PRO A 311 3.46 -1.61 -7.39
C PRO A 311 3.64 -3.08 -7.79
N PRO A 312 3.94 -3.40 -9.06
CA PRO A 312 4.15 -4.79 -9.50
C PRO A 312 5.16 -5.58 -8.67
N VAL A 313 6.22 -4.90 -8.18
CA VAL A 313 7.23 -5.51 -7.30
C VAL A 313 6.64 -5.95 -5.95
N ASP A 314 5.72 -5.18 -5.38
CA ASP A 314 5.07 -5.52 -4.12
C ASP A 314 4.07 -6.65 -4.30
N LYS A 315 3.33 -6.68 -5.42
CA LYS A 315 2.46 -7.83 -5.74
C LYS A 315 3.24 -9.15 -5.79
N VAL A 316 4.45 -9.16 -6.35
CA VAL A 316 5.34 -10.33 -6.36
C VAL A 316 5.77 -10.72 -4.94
N LYS A 317 6.03 -9.75 -4.06
CA LYS A 317 6.34 -10.02 -2.65
C LYS A 317 5.19 -10.75 -1.96
N LEU A 318 3.98 -10.20 -2.06
CA LEU A 318 2.79 -10.75 -1.44
C LEU A 318 2.43 -12.14 -1.99
N LEU A 319 2.55 -12.34 -3.31
CA LEU A 319 2.17 -13.59 -3.97
C LEU A 319 3.21 -14.72 -3.82
N ASP A 320 4.49 -14.42 -3.57
CA ASP A 320 5.55 -15.45 -3.61
C ASP A 320 6.68 -15.23 -2.60
N SER A 321 7.50 -14.19 -2.78
CA SER A 321 8.82 -14.15 -2.12
C SER A 321 8.74 -13.99 -0.59
N ASN A 322 7.70 -13.34 -0.06
CA ASN A 322 7.48 -13.29 1.38
C ASN A 322 7.15 -14.67 1.95
N ALA A 323 6.28 -15.43 1.28
CA ALA A 323 5.92 -16.78 1.66
C ALA A 323 7.14 -17.72 1.64
N ARG A 324 8.01 -17.64 0.62
CA ARG A 324 9.26 -18.43 0.59
C ARG A 324 10.16 -18.14 1.79
N ARG A 325 10.37 -16.86 2.11
CA ARG A 325 11.17 -16.43 3.28
C ARG A 325 10.57 -16.92 4.59
N PHE A 326 9.25 -16.76 4.75
CA PHE A 326 8.52 -17.19 5.94
C PHE A 326 8.59 -18.72 6.13
N LEU A 327 8.41 -19.49 5.06
CA LEU A 327 8.41 -20.95 5.10
C LEU A 327 9.82 -21.56 5.13
N GLY A 328 10.88 -20.75 4.94
CA GLY A 328 12.25 -21.24 4.82
C GLY A 328 12.48 -22.09 3.57
N LEU A 329 11.70 -21.83 2.51
CA LEU A 329 11.89 -22.47 1.21
C LEU A 329 13.03 -21.74 0.49
N GLY A 330 14.03 -22.48 -0.02
CA GLY A 330 15.04 -21.91 -0.91
C GLY A 330 14.39 -21.30 -2.16
N GLU A 331 15.15 -20.51 -2.92
CA GLU A 331 14.68 -20.02 -4.22
C GLU A 331 14.23 -21.20 -5.10
N ALA A 332 13.13 -21.03 -5.83
CA ALA A 332 12.49 -22.11 -6.57
C ALA A 332 13.48 -22.81 -7.52
N VAL A 333 13.79 -24.07 -7.24
CA VAL A 333 14.40 -24.96 -8.23
C VAL A 333 13.33 -25.21 -9.29
N LYS A 334 13.47 -24.59 -10.48
CA LYS A 334 12.62 -24.85 -11.63
C LYS A 334 12.66 -26.35 -11.98
N ALA A 335 11.56 -27.07 -11.74
CA ALA A 335 11.38 -28.42 -12.22
C ALA A 335 10.31 -28.46 -13.32
N ARG A 336 10.71 -29.05 -14.45
CA ARG A 336 9.95 -29.44 -15.66
C ARG A 336 9.80 -28.38 -16.76
N GLU A 337 10.89 -28.18 -17.49
CA GLU A 337 10.82 -28.12 -18.96
C GLU A 337 10.69 -29.56 -19.51
N HIS A 338 9.72 -29.79 -20.39
CA HIS A 338 9.79 -30.90 -21.33
C HIS A 338 10.67 -30.45 -22.50
N GLU A 339 11.76 -31.21 -22.69
CA GLU A 339 12.44 -31.47 -23.96
C GLU A 339 12.57 -30.31 -24.95
N GLN A 340 13.68 -29.59 -24.84
CA GLN A 340 14.67 -29.58 -25.92
C GLN A 340 16.07 -29.35 -25.34
N SER A 341 16.96 -30.28 -25.66
CA SER A 341 18.31 -30.43 -25.12
C SER A 341 19.21 -29.25 -25.43
N GLY A 342 19.97 -28.78 -24.43
CA GLY A 342 21.20 -28.05 -24.64
C GLY A 342 21.48 -26.96 -23.61
N THR A 343 21.88 -27.38 -22.41
CA THR A 343 22.69 -26.62 -21.43
C THR A 343 22.31 -25.15 -21.16
N ASN A 344 21.77 -24.83 -19.98
CA ASN A 344 22.06 -23.53 -19.36
C ASN A 344 21.93 -23.56 -17.83
N ALA A 345 23.02 -23.19 -17.17
CA ALA A 345 23.16 -23.00 -15.74
C ALA A 345 22.20 -21.92 -15.22
N ALA A 346 21.83 -22.00 -13.95
CA ALA A 346 21.13 -20.93 -13.23
C ALA A 346 21.91 -19.63 -13.40
N SER A 347 21.40 -18.70 -14.21
CA SER A 347 21.99 -17.38 -14.35
C SER A 347 21.29 -16.42 -13.40
N SER A 348 22.09 -15.73 -12.58
CA SER A 348 21.79 -14.37 -12.12
C SER A 348 21.19 -13.56 -13.29
N PRO A 349 20.38 -12.50 -13.05
CA PRO A 349 19.83 -11.69 -14.14
C PRO A 349 20.93 -11.42 -15.15
N ALA A 350 20.71 -11.87 -16.40
CA ALA A 350 21.74 -11.80 -17.42
C ALA A 350 22.25 -10.36 -17.47
N ALA A 351 23.57 -10.17 -17.32
CA ALA A 351 24.17 -8.87 -17.55
C ALA A 351 23.67 -8.40 -18.92
N PRO A 352 23.06 -7.20 -19.02
CA PRO A 352 22.52 -6.75 -20.29
C PRO A 352 23.63 -6.73 -21.34
N ASP A 353 23.36 -7.33 -22.50
CA ASP A 353 24.23 -7.23 -23.66
C ASP A 353 24.33 -5.76 -24.09
N GLY A 354 25.45 -5.32 -24.65
CA GLY A 354 25.75 -3.93 -24.99
C GLY A 354 24.78 -3.28 -26.01
N GLN A 355 23.84 -4.07 -26.56
CA GLN A 355 22.78 -3.64 -27.47
C GLN A 355 21.36 -3.70 -26.88
N GLN A 356 21.16 -4.18 -25.65
CA GLN A 356 19.84 -4.29 -25.01
C GLN A 356 19.43 -3.01 -24.28
N LEU A 357 18.12 -2.75 -24.25
CA LEU A 357 17.54 -1.66 -23.46
C LEU A 357 17.72 -1.95 -21.96
N THR A 358 18.63 -1.22 -21.33
CA THR A 358 18.88 -1.24 -19.88
C THR A 358 18.10 -0.13 -19.19
N TYR A 359 17.95 -0.22 -17.86
CA TYR A 359 17.47 0.90 -17.04
C TYR A 359 18.27 2.18 -17.32
N SER A 360 19.59 2.04 -17.36
CA SER A 360 20.53 3.13 -17.63
C SER A 360 20.33 3.75 -19.02
N SER A 361 20.08 2.94 -20.06
CA SER A 361 19.87 3.44 -21.43
C SER A 361 18.45 3.94 -21.69
N TYR A 362 17.44 3.34 -21.06
CA TYR A 362 16.04 3.77 -21.17
C TYR A 362 15.83 5.15 -20.55
N LEU A 363 16.31 5.33 -19.32
CA LEU A 363 16.23 6.62 -18.62
C LEU A 363 17.32 7.61 -19.03
N LYS A 364 18.25 7.18 -19.90
CA LYS A 364 19.41 7.96 -20.32
C LYS A 364 20.22 8.46 -19.11
N VAL A 365 20.44 7.57 -18.13
CA VAL A 365 21.11 7.90 -16.85
C VAL A 365 22.50 8.49 -17.07
N PRO A 366 23.38 7.97 -17.96
CA PRO A 366 24.70 8.57 -18.17
C PRO A 366 24.58 10.00 -18.70
N GLN A 367 23.70 10.23 -19.69
CA GLN A 367 23.47 11.56 -20.24
C GLN A 367 22.88 12.51 -19.19
N LEU A 368 21.96 12.03 -18.34
CA LEU A 368 21.37 12.80 -17.26
C LEU A 368 22.43 13.21 -16.22
N LEU A 369 23.28 12.27 -15.79
CA LEU A 369 24.30 12.49 -14.77
C LEU A 369 25.46 13.38 -15.27
N GLU A 370 25.67 13.49 -16.59
CA GLU A 370 26.66 14.38 -17.19
C GLU A 370 26.27 15.87 -17.18
N LEU A 371 24.99 16.19 -16.91
CA LEU A 371 24.48 17.56 -16.94
C LEU A 371 24.85 18.36 -15.68
N GLN A 372 25.21 17.70 -14.58
CA GLN A 372 25.53 18.39 -13.32
C GLN A 372 27.01 18.82 -13.30
N ARG A 373 27.31 20.00 -13.87
CA ARG A 373 28.69 20.52 -14.01
C ARG A 373 28.93 21.78 -13.17
N PRO A 374 29.48 21.65 -11.95
CA PRO A 374 29.91 22.78 -11.13
C PRO A 374 30.94 23.69 -11.84
N GLN A 375 30.80 25.01 -11.69
CA GLN A 375 31.63 26.05 -12.31
C GLN A 375 32.57 26.75 -11.32
N SER A 376 32.38 26.58 -10.01
CA SER A 376 33.24 27.20 -9.00
C SER A 376 34.68 26.64 -9.04
N SER A 377 35.66 27.51 -8.76
CA SER A 377 37.08 27.14 -8.66
C SER A 377 37.73 27.88 -7.48
N PRO A 378 38.23 27.16 -6.45
CA PRO A 378 38.13 25.71 -6.28
C PRO A 378 36.66 25.26 -6.19
N ARG A 379 36.38 24.02 -6.61
CA ARG A 379 35.02 23.47 -6.63
C ARG A 379 34.43 23.51 -5.22
N HIS A 380 33.29 24.19 -5.06
CA HIS A 380 32.52 24.19 -3.82
C HIS A 380 31.63 22.96 -3.74
N HIS A 381 31.54 22.33 -2.57
CA HIS A 381 30.79 21.09 -2.36
C HIS A 381 29.30 21.25 -2.69
N ASP A 382 28.67 22.30 -2.15
CA ASP A 382 27.21 22.52 -2.25
C ASP A 382 26.73 23.04 -3.61
N GLU A 383 27.63 23.40 -4.55
CA GLU A 383 27.21 23.82 -5.89
C GLU A 383 26.51 22.67 -6.64
N LEU A 384 26.94 21.43 -6.41
CA LEU A 384 26.30 20.26 -7.00
C LEU A 384 24.86 20.09 -6.50
N LEU A 385 24.62 20.28 -5.20
CA LEU A 385 23.29 20.23 -4.61
C LEU A 385 22.37 21.29 -5.24
N PHE A 386 22.87 22.53 -5.38
CA PHE A 386 22.15 23.60 -6.02
C PHE A 386 21.73 23.22 -7.45
N ILE A 387 22.65 22.70 -8.27
CA ILE A 387 22.36 22.30 -9.65
C ILE A 387 21.31 21.18 -9.69
N ILE A 388 21.48 20.13 -8.88
CA ILE A 388 20.56 18.98 -8.85
C ILE A 388 19.14 19.44 -8.53
N VAL A 389 18.93 20.22 -7.47
CA VAL A 389 17.59 20.63 -7.06
C VAL A 389 16.90 21.46 -8.15
N HIS A 390 17.63 22.38 -8.79
CA HIS A 390 17.05 23.20 -9.87
C HIS A 390 16.75 22.38 -11.13
N GLN A 391 17.59 21.41 -11.47
CA GLN A 391 17.30 20.49 -12.58
C GLN A 391 16.12 19.57 -12.27
N THR A 392 15.95 19.12 -11.02
CA THR A 392 14.78 18.33 -10.63
C THR A 392 13.50 19.16 -10.70
N TYR A 393 13.53 20.45 -10.35
CA TYR A 393 12.39 21.35 -10.59
C TYR A 393 11.98 21.37 -12.07
N GLU A 394 12.93 21.54 -12.99
CA GLU A 394 12.65 21.55 -14.43
C GLU A 394 12.10 20.21 -14.94
N LEU A 395 12.54 19.07 -14.39
CA LEU A 395 11.97 17.76 -14.72
C LEU A 395 10.53 17.61 -14.22
N TRP A 396 10.23 18.09 -13.02
CA TRP A 396 8.86 18.06 -12.49
C TRP A 396 7.95 19.06 -13.19
N PHE A 397 8.44 20.24 -13.59
CA PHE A 397 7.67 21.17 -14.42
C PHE A 397 7.29 20.55 -15.76
N LYS A 398 8.19 19.76 -16.35
CA LYS A 398 7.89 19.03 -17.58
C LYS A 398 6.72 18.05 -17.41
N GLU A 399 6.73 17.26 -16.34
CA GLU A 399 5.63 16.33 -16.03
C GLU A 399 4.33 17.07 -15.71
N LEU A 400 4.40 18.16 -14.94
CA LEU A 400 3.24 19.01 -14.66
C LEU A 400 2.63 19.58 -15.94
N LEU A 401 3.46 20.08 -16.87
CA LEU A 401 2.98 20.59 -18.15
C LEU A 401 2.33 19.49 -18.99
N HIS A 402 2.93 18.29 -19.03
CA HIS A 402 2.38 17.13 -19.72
C HIS A 402 0.98 16.78 -19.21
N ASP A 403 0.83 16.72 -17.89
CA ASP A 403 -0.44 16.37 -17.26
C ASP A 403 -1.48 17.47 -17.36
N LEU A 404 -1.09 18.73 -17.15
CA LEU A 404 -2.01 19.86 -17.27
C LEU A 404 -2.50 20.05 -18.71
N ASP A 405 -1.68 19.74 -19.72
CA ASP A 405 -2.13 19.66 -21.11
C ASP A 405 -3.18 18.58 -21.32
N ALA A 406 -2.99 17.40 -20.72
CA ALA A 406 -3.98 16.33 -20.75
C ALA A 406 -5.26 16.70 -19.98
N VAL A 407 -5.15 17.42 -18.86
CA VAL A 407 -6.31 17.98 -18.14
C VAL A 407 -7.07 18.97 -19.03
N VAL A 408 -6.36 19.89 -19.71
CA VAL A 408 -6.96 20.82 -20.68
C VAL A 408 -7.69 20.06 -21.79
N ALA A 409 -7.09 19.00 -22.34
CA ALA A 409 -7.71 18.19 -23.37
C ALA A 409 -8.99 17.49 -22.88
N ASN A 410 -8.95 16.90 -21.67
CA ASN A 410 -10.10 16.25 -21.06
C ASN A 410 -11.23 17.24 -20.74
N LEU A 411 -10.93 18.41 -20.19
CA LEU A 411 -11.96 19.42 -19.90
C LEU A 411 -12.58 20.02 -21.17
N LYS A 412 -11.80 20.18 -22.25
CA LYS A 412 -12.35 20.53 -23.59
C LYS A 412 -13.30 19.46 -24.11
N ALA A 413 -12.92 18.18 -23.98
CA ALA A 413 -13.76 17.07 -24.40
C ALA A 413 -15.05 16.97 -23.55
N ALA A 414 -14.95 17.20 -22.23
CA ALA A 414 -16.10 17.28 -21.34
C ALA A 414 -17.05 18.43 -21.71
N GLY A 415 -16.52 19.59 -22.10
CA GLY A 415 -17.32 20.69 -22.62
C GLY A 415 -18.01 20.37 -23.95
N ALA A 416 -17.35 19.60 -24.83
CA ALA A 416 -17.94 19.15 -26.09
C ALA A 416 -18.99 18.04 -25.91
N ASN A 417 -18.88 17.23 -24.85
CA ASN A 417 -19.84 16.21 -24.47
C ASN A 417 -20.26 16.35 -22.98
N PRO A 418 -21.18 17.29 -22.66
CA PRO A 418 -21.59 17.62 -21.30
C PRO A 418 -22.16 16.46 -20.46
N LYS A 419 -22.50 15.33 -21.08
CA LYS A 419 -23.04 14.14 -20.40
C LYS A 419 -21.95 13.15 -20.00
N SER A 420 -20.72 13.33 -20.48
CA SER A 420 -19.64 12.39 -20.26
C SER A 420 -19.00 12.59 -18.89
N ARG A 421 -18.85 11.50 -18.14
CA ARG A 421 -18.23 11.50 -16.81
C ARG A 421 -16.77 11.07 -16.84
N ASP A 422 -16.36 10.36 -17.87
CA ASP A 422 -15.03 9.74 -17.96
C ASP A 422 -13.93 10.80 -18.11
N GLU A 423 -14.15 11.83 -18.92
CA GLU A 423 -13.18 12.91 -19.13
C GLU A 423 -13.07 13.83 -17.91
N VAL A 424 -14.19 14.09 -17.22
CA VAL A 424 -14.18 14.87 -15.97
C VAL A 424 -13.42 14.10 -14.88
N TYR A 425 -13.66 12.79 -14.77
CA TYR A 425 -12.94 11.90 -13.88
C TYR A 425 -11.44 11.85 -14.20
N GLU A 426 -11.08 11.68 -15.48
CA GLU A 426 -9.67 11.62 -15.89
C GLU A 426 -8.95 12.95 -15.65
N ALA A 427 -9.62 14.09 -15.89
CA ALA A 427 -9.11 15.41 -15.52
C ALA A 427 -8.84 15.51 -14.00
N ALA A 428 -9.78 15.07 -13.15
CA ALA A 428 -9.59 15.07 -11.70
C ALA A 428 -8.45 14.13 -11.25
N ARG A 429 -8.35 12.94 -11.85
CA ARG A 429 -7.28 11.95 -11.59
C ARG A 429 -5.89 12.52 -11.89
N LEU A 430 -5.74 13.20 -13.03
CA LEU A 430 -4.50 13.85 -13.44
C LEU A 430 -4.18 15.07 -12.56
N LEU A 431 -5.17 15.91 -12.25
CA LEU A 431 -4.98 17.02 -11.32
C LEU A 431 -4.52 16.55 -9.93
N ARG A 432 -5.00 15.40 -9.45
CA ARG A 432 -4.48 14.78 -8.22
C ARG A 432 -2.97 14.50 -8.32
N ARG A 433 -2.49 14.00 -9.45
CA ARG A 433 -1.06 13.79 -9.67
C ARG A 433 -0.30 15.11 -9.70
N CYS A 434 -0.85 16.14 -10.36
CA CYS A 434 -0.26 17.48 -10.35
C CYS A 434 -0.12 18.04 -8.92
N THR A 435 -1.14 17.89 -8.09
CA THR A 435 -1.10 18.29 -6.67
C THR A 435 0.03 17.59 -5.91
N GLU A 436 0.19 16.28 -6.06
CA GLU A 436 1.26 15.54 -5.36
C GLU A 436 2.66 15.90 -5.88
N ILE A 437 2.82 16.15 -7.18
CA ILE A 437 4.09 16.68 -7.72
C ILE A 437 4.38 18.05 -7.10
N THR A 438 3.40 18.96 -7.02
CA THR A 438 3.61 20.27 -6.38
C THR A 438 3.95 20.15 -4.90
N ARG A 439 3.41 19.16 -4.19
CA ARG A 439 3.82 18.87 -2.80
C ARG A 439 5.31 18.50 -2.71
N VAL A 440 5.81 17.66 -3.62
CA VAL A 440 7.24 17.37 -3.74
C VAL A 440 8.05 18.64 -4.03
N LEU A 441 7.54 19.53 -4.88
CA LEU A 441 8.20 20.81 -5.17
C LEU A 441 8.35 21.69 -3.91
N VAL A 442 7.34 21.70 -3.04
CA VAL A 442 7.37 22.41 -1.76
C VAL A 442 8.40 21.79 -0.82
N GLU A 443 8.41 20.46 -0.71
CA GLU A 443 9.31 19.74 0.19
C GLU A 443 10.78 19.81 -0.24
N GLN A 444 11.09 19.94 -1.53
CA GLN A 444 12.47 20.08 -2.02
C GLN A 444 13.22 21.25 -1.39
N PHE A 445 12.51 22.30 -0.93
CA PHE A 445 13.15 23.40 -0.20
C PHE A 445 13.85 22.95 1.07
N THR A 446 13.34 21.93 1.77
CA THR A 446 13.96 21.42 3.00
C THR A 446 15.38 20.89 2.76
N ILE A 447 15.65 20.37 1.57
CA ILE A 447 16.98 19.91 1.16
C ILE A 447 17.91 21.12 0.95
N LEU A 448 17.44 22.16 0.24
CA LEU A 448 18.22 23.39 0.03
C LEU A 448 18.48 24.15 1.34
N GLU A 449 17.58 24.07 2.32
CA GLU A 449 17.73 24.70 3.63
C GLU A 449 18.90 24.14 4.47
N THR A 450 19.46 22.99 4.07
CA THR A 450 20.67 22.40 4.65
C THR A 450 21.95 23.12 4.23
N MET A 451 21.93 23.86 3.10
CA MET A 451 23.08 24.63 2.62
C MET A 451 23.25 25.91 3.45
N LEU A 452 24.48 26.14 3.94
CA LEU A 452 24.78 27.35 4.70
C LEU A 452 24.80 28.60 3.80
N PRO A 453 24.40 29.78 4.31
CA PRO A 453 24.49 31.03 3.54
C PRO A 453 25.91 31.31 3.01
N THR A 454 26.95 31.02 3.79
CA THR A 454 28.36 31.17 3.38
C THR A 454 28.74 30.24 2.24
N HIS A 455 28.16 29.05 2.18
CA HIS A 455 28.40 28.06 1.13
C HIS A 455 27.75 28.50 -0.19
N PHE A 456 26.51 28.99 -0.14
CA PHE A 456 25.87 29.57 -1.32
C PHE A 456 26.66 30.77 -1.87
N LEU A 457 27.11 31.66 -0.98
CA LEU A 457 27.90 32.83 -1.38
C LEU A 457 29.24 32.48 -2.02
N ALA A 458 29.78 31.28 -1.79
CA ALA A 458 31.08 30.86 -2.34
C ALA A 458 31.04 30.53 -3.84
N PHE A 459 29.87 30.31 -4.43
CA PHE A 459 29.71 30.06 -5.87
C PHE A 459 28.66 30.94 -6.56
N ARG A 460 27.98 31.82 -5.81
CA ARG A 460 26.90 32.68 -6.29
C ARG A 460 27.29 33.53 -7.51
N ASP A 461 28.50 34.06 -7.54
CA ASP A 461 29.05 34.88 -8.62
C ASP A 461 29.18 34.11 -9.94
N LYS A 462 29.17 32.76 -9.92
CA LYS A 462 29.13 31.93 -11.13
C LYS A 462 27.73 31.83 -11.74
N LEU A 463 26.70 32.18 -10.98
CA LEU A 463 25.32 32.19 -11.45
C LEU A 463 24.98 33.48 -12.19
N GLU A 464 25.71 34.57 -12.03
CA GLU A 464 25.35 35.85 -12.67
C GLU A 464 25.60 35.80 -14.18
N PRO A 465 24.68 36.30 -15.04
CA PRO A 465 23.43 37.02 -14.72
C PRO A 465 22.16 36.13 -14.64
N ALA A 466 22.31 34.82 -14.49
CA ALA A 466 21.21 33.86 -14.49
C ALA A 466 20.25 34.03 -13.30
N SER A 467 18.97 33.73 -13.53
CA SER A 467 17.90 33.93 -12.56
C SER A 467 16.71 33.02 -12.81
N GLY A 468 15.94 32.74 -11.75
CA GLY A 468 14.67 32.00 -11.84
C GLY A 468 13.63 32.63 -12.78
N PHE A 469 13.76 33.93 -13.11
CA PHE A 469 12.93 34.56 -14.17
C PHE A 469 13.12 33.92 -15.55
N GLN A 470 14.22 33.22 -15.76
CA GLN A 470 14.56 32.58 -17.02
C GLN A 470 14.11 31.11 -17.05
N SER A 471 13.42 30.60 -16.02
CA SER A 471 12.80 29.27 -16.06
C SER A 471 11.60 29.26 -17.02
N GLU A 472 11.85 28.77 -18.24
CA GLU A 472 10.89 28.73 -19.35
C GLU A 472 9.64 27.92 -18.99
N GLN A 473 9.82 26.70 -18.45
CA GLN A 473 8.69 25.83 -18.11
C GLN A 473 7.87 26.38 -16.95
N PHE A 474 8.50 27.05 -15.98
CA PHE A 474 7.75 27.70 -14.91
C PHE A 474 6.91 28.89 -15.42
N ARG A 475 7.39 29.62 -16.44
CA ARG A 475 6.56 30.64 -17.13
C ARG A 475 5.44 30.01 -17.93
N GLU A 476 5.70 28.88 -18.57
CA GLU A 476 4.71 28.11 -19.31
C GLU A 476 3.56 27.65 -18.41
N LEU A 477 3.89 27.11 -17.23
CA LEU A 477 2.91 26.72 -16.20
C LEU A 477 2.03 27.91 -15.79
N GLU A 478 2.62 29.08 -15.58
CA GLU A 478 1.85 30.27 -15.22
C GLU A 478 0.88 30.70 -16.33
N PHE A 479 1.34 30.71 -17.59
CA PHE A 479 0.49 31.08 -18.72
C PHE A 479 -0.61 30.05 -18.95
N LEU A 480 -0.28 28.76 -18.84
CA LEU A 480 -1.23 27.65 -18.94
C LEU A 480 -2.30 27.74 -17.85
N CYS A 481 -1.96 28.13 -16.63
CA CYS A 481 -2.94 28.24 -15.53
C CYS A 481 -3.68 29.58 -15.47
N GLY A 482 -3.33 30.55 -16.33
CA GLY A 482 -4.05 31.82 -16.49
C GLY A 482 -3.36 33.07 -15.96
N LEU A 483 -2.17 32.96 -15.35
CA LEU A 483 -1.34 34.12 -14.97
C LEU A 483 -0.49 34.60 -16.17
N LYS A 484 -1.16 35.16 -17.17
CA LYS A 484 -0.55 35.64 -18.40
C LYS A 484 0.04 37.05 -18.25
N ASP A 485 1.34 37.19 -18.47
CA ASP A 485 2.06 38.47 -18.46
C ASP A 485 3.06 38.54 -19.63
N GLU A 486 2.69 39.25 -20.70
CA GLU A 486 3.49 39.41 -21.91
C GLU A 486 4.88 40.02 -21.62
N LYS A 487 5.01 40.82 -20.55
CA LYS A 487 6.29 41.44 -20.18
C LYS A 487 7.35 40.39 -19.84
N MET A 488 6.95 39.17 -19.47
CA MET A 488 7.87 38.08 -19.16
C MET A 488 8.59 37.55 -20.40
N LEU A 489 8.03 37.68 -21.61
CA LEU A 489 8.64 37.22 -22.85
C LEU A 489 10.03 37.83 -23.10
N ARG A 490 10.28 39.04 -22.58
CA ARG A 490 11.56 39.74 -22.76
C ARG A 490 12.77 38.97 -22.22
N TYR A 491 12.58 38.14 -21.19
CA TYR A 491 13.66 37.37 -20.56
C TYR A 491 14.06 36.13 -21.37
N HIS A 492 13.24 35.72 -22.34
CA HIS A 492 13.43 34.53 -23.16
C HIS A 492 13.77 34.86 -24.62
N LYS A 493 13.95 36.14 -24.98
CA LYS A 493 14.43 36.55 -26.31
C LYS A 493 15.75 35.89 -26.73
N PRO A 494 16.71 35.63 -25.83
CA PRO A 494 17.95 34.92 -26.20
C PRO A 494 17.74 33.45 -26.60
N THR A 495 16.58 32.86 -26.32
CA THR A 495 16.22 31.46 -26.62
C THR A 495 15.00 31.42 -27.56
N PRO A 496 15.19 31.55 -28.89
CA PRO A 496 14.08 31.75 -29.84
C PRO A 496 12.99 30.68 -29.78
N GLU A 497 13.37 29.41 -29.60
CA GLU A 497 12.43 28.29 -29.51
C GLU A 497 11.53 28.40 -28.27
N ALA A 498 12.12 28.73 -27.11
CA ALA A 498 11.38 28.92 -25.88
C ALA A 498 10.52 30.19 -25.91
N HIS A 499 11.02 31.27 -26.51
CA HIS A 499 10.22 32.47 -26.73
C HIS A 499 8.97 32.16 -27.57
N ALA A 500 9.12 31.41 -28.67
CA ALA A 500 8.01 31.03 -29.53
C ALA A 500 7.00 30.12 -28.80
N GLN A 501 7.50 29.17 -27.99
CA GLN A 501 6.66 28.30 -27.16
C GLN A 501 5.83 29.11 -26.14
N LEU A 502 6.46 30.06 -25.44
CA LEU A 502 5.78 30.93 -24.48
C LEU A 502 4.80 31.89 -25.14
N GLU A 503 5.14 32.43 -26.32
CA GLU A 503 4.24 33.29 -27.10
C GLU A 503 3.00 32.51 -27.57
N ARG A 504 3.17 31.24 -27.97
CA ARG A 504 2.05 30.34 -28.27
C ARG A 504 1.14 30.16 -27.06
N ARG A 505 1.72 29.82 -25.91
CA ARG A 505 1.01 29.58 -24.64
C ARG A 505 0.30 30.81 -24.10
N LEU A 506 0.89 32.00 -24.29
CA LEU A 506 0.26 33.26 -23.94
C LEU A 506 -1.06 33.47 -24.72
N ARG A 507 -1.10 33.06 -26.00
CA ARG A 507 -2.26 33.23 -26.89
C ARG A 507 -3.30 32.10 -26.76
N GLU A 508 -2.89 30.89 -26.44
CA GLU A 508 -3.79 29.74 -26.25
C GLU A 508 -4.74 29.95 -25.07
N PRO A 509 -5.98 29.41 -25.09
CA PRO A 509 -6.85 29.38 -23.90
C PRO A 509 -6.14 28.70 -22.72
N SER A 510 -6.16 29.35 -21.56
CA SER A 510 -5.62 28.77 -20.32
C SER A 510 -6.52 27.66 -19.80
N LEU A 511 -5.99 26.83 -18.88
CA LEU A 511 -6.76 25.87 -18.10
C LEU A 511 -7.93 26.54 -17.37
N ARG A 512 -7.74 27.76 -16.85
CA ARG A 512 -8.83 28.57 -16.27
C ARG A 512 -9.92 28.87 -17.30
N ASP A 513 -9.53 29.32 -18.50
CA ASP A 513 -10.49 29.63 -19.57
C ASP A 513 -11.26 28.36 -19.99
N VAL A 514 -10.54 27.25 -20.19
CA VAL A 514 -11.10 25.96 -20.60
C VAL A 514 -12.06 25.39 -19.55
N PHE A 515 -11.69 25.46 -18.28
CA PHE A 515 -12.55 25.01 -17.17
C PHE A 515 -13.88 25.75 -17.17
N PHE A 516 -13.86 27.09 -17.29
CA PHE A 516 -15.10 27.88 -17.31
C PHE A 516 -15.91 27.71 -18.59
N SER A 517 -15.26 27.53 -19.75
CA SER A 517 -15.98 27.15 -20.98
C SER A 517 -16.68 25.80 -20.85
N ALA A 518 -16.09 24.84 -20.13
CA ALA A 518 -16.73 23.55 -19.87
C ALA A 518 -17.91 23.69 -18.89
N LEU A 519 -17.80 24.54 -17.87
CA LEU A 519 -18.91 24.87 -16.97
C LEU A 519 -20.07 25.59 -17.68
N GLU A 520 -19.79 26.42 -18.67
CA GLU A 520 -20.81 27.02 -19.54
C GLU A 520 -21.56 25.95 -20.32
N ALA A 521 -20.85 24.98 -20.90
CA ALA A 521 -21.44 23.90 -21.70
C ALA A 521 -22.37 22.97 -20.91
N ILE A 522 -22.14 22.79 -19.60
CA ILE A 522 -23.04 22.06 -18.69
C ILE A 522 -24.11 22.97 -18.05
N ALA A 523 -24.31 24.18 -18.57
CA ALA A 523 -25.28 25.17 -18.11
C ALA A 523 -25.11 25.61 -16.64
N LYS A 524 -23.87 25.65 -16.14
CA LYS A 524 -23.54 26.13 -14.79
C LYS A 524 -23.01 27.54 -14.76
N LEU A 525 -22.38 28.00 -15.83
CA LEU A 525 -21.98 29.39 -16.00
C LEU A 525 -23.02 30.14 -16.85
N SER A 526 -23.66 31.15 -16.28
CA SER A 526 -24.53 32.07 -17.02
C SER A 526 -23.74 33.28 -17.50
N LEU A 527 -23.97 33.67 -18.76
CA LEU A 527 -23.37 34.86 -19.37
C LEU A 527 -23.96 36.13 -18.72
N PRO A 528 -23.15 37.05 -18.17
CA PRO A 528 -23.65 38.30 -17.62
C PRO A 528 -24.24 39.21 -18.72
N GLU A 529 -25.34 39.91 -18.41
CA GLU A 529 -26.09 40.74 -19.37
C GLU A 529 -25.33 42.02 -19.77
N GLY A 530 -25.56 42.50 -21.00
CA GLY A 530 -25.04 43.80 -21.46
C GLY A 530 -23.58 43.77 -21.89
N GLN A 531 -22.79 44.76 -21.45
CA GLN A 531 -21.33 44.84 -21.67
C GLN A 531 -20.62 44.50 -20.36
N PRO A 532 -20.40 43.20 -20.05
CA PRO A 532 -19.88 42.78 -18.75
C PRO A 532 -18.43 43.23 -18.54
N THR A 533 -18.14 43.72 -17.34
CA THR A 533 -16.79 43.99 -16.86
C THR A 533 -16.12 42.69 -16.40
N GLU A 534 -14.79 42.71 -16.22
CA GLU A 534 -14.05 41.56 -15.63
C GLU A 534 -14.58 41.20 -14.24
N ARG A 535 -15.08 42.18 -13.48
CA ARG A 535 -15.70 41.93 -12.18
C ARG A 535 -17.02 41.16 -12.32
N ASP A 536 -17.85 41.52 -13.29
CA ASP A 536 -19.11 40.82 -13.55
C ASP A 536 -18.85 39.36 -13.93
N TRP A 537 -17.83 39.11 -14.76
CA TRP A 537 -17.39 37.76 -15.11
C TRP A 537 -16.83 36.98 -13.92
N PHE A 538 -16.00 37.62 -13.10
CA PHE A 538 -15.46 37.02 -11.88
C PHE A 538 -16.58 36.54 -10.94
N GLU A 539 -17.58 37.40 -10.69
CA GLU A 539 -18.70 37.06 -9.84
C GLU A 539 -19.60 35.98 -10.47
N ALA A 540 -19.83 36.01 -11.79
CA ALA A 540 -20.59 34.99 -12.49
C ALA A 540 -19.92 33.61 -12.40
N ARG A 541 -18.59 33.55 -12.57
CA ARG A 541 -17.78 32.33 -12.43
C ARG A 541 -17.77 31.80 -11.00
N ALA A 542 -17.63 32.66 -9.99
CA ALA A 542 -17.72 32.26 -8.60
C ALA A 542 -19.12 31.69 -8.25
N ARG A 543 -20.19 32.31 -8.76
CA ARG A 543 -21.57 31.81 -8.62
C ARG A 543 -21.79 30.48 -9.35
N ALA A 544 -21.17 30.28 -10.52
CA ALA A 544 -21.22 29.02 -11.25
C ALA A 544 -20.63 27.87 -10.41
N ILE A 545 -19.46 28.10 -9.81
CA ILE A 545 -18.84 27.15 -8.89
C ILE A 545 -19.74 26.91 -7.68
N GLN A 546 -20.22 27.97 -7.00
CA GLN A 546 -21.15 27.86 -5.86
C GLN A 546 -22.36 26.97 -6.19
N SER A 547 -22.90 27.09 -7.42
CA SER A 547 -24.05 26.30 -7.85
C SER A 547 -23.76 24.78 -7.95
N LEU A 548 -22.52 24.39 -8.23
CA LEU A 548 -22.10 22.98 -8.19
C LEU A 548 -22.19 22.45 -6.76
N TYR A 549 -21.62 23.17 -5.79
CA TYR A 549 -21.62 22.78 -4.38
C TYR A 549 -23.03 22.77 -3.75
N LYS A 550 -23.96 23.60 -4.25
CA LYS A 550 -25.37 23.56 -3.81
C LYS A 550 -26.13 22.32 -4.28
N ASP A 551 -25.66 21.63 -5.31
CA ASP A 551 -26.24 20.40 -5.85
C ASP A 551 -25.18 19.29 -5.93
N GLU A 552 -24.57 19.00 -4.78
CA GLU A 552 -23.46 18.07 -4.66
C GLU A 552 -23.75 16.70 -5.28
N SER A 553 -24.95 16.14 -5.05
CA SER A 553 -25.32 14.79 -5.50
C SER A 553 -25.21 14.59 -7.01
N HIS A 554 -25.41 15.63 -7.80
CA HIS A 554 -25.40 15.54 -9.26
C HIS A 554 -24.08 16.01 -9.90
N HIS A 555 -23.22 16.68 -9.12
CA HIS A 555 -22.01 17.35 -9.63
C HIS A 555 -20.72 16.97 -8.88
N ARG A 556 -20.69 15.82 -8.20
CA ARG A 556 -19.50 15.37 -7.43
C ARG A 556 -18.22 15.31 -8.26
N ASP A 557 -18.31 14.89 -9.51
CA ASP A 557 -17.21 14.83 -10.46
C ASP A 557 -16.62 16.22 -10.74
N TRP A 558 -17.46 17.21 -11.00
CA TRP A 558 -17.04 18.60 -11.19
C TRP A 558 -16.56 19.27 -9.90
N ILE A 559 -17.15 18.92 -8.75
CA ILE A 559 -16.69 19.36 -7.44
C ILE A 559 -15.28 18.81 -7.16
N ASP A 560 -14.99 17.55 -7.51
CA ASP A 560 -13.64 17.00 -7.35
C ASP A 560 -12.63 17.79 -8.20
N VAL A 561 -12.95 18.12 -9.45
CA VAL A 561 -12.11 19.03 -10.26
C VAL A 561 -11.91 20.39 -9.56
N CYS A 562 -12.96 20.98 -8.99
CA CYS A 562 -12.86 22.24 -8.23
C CYS A 562 -11.93 22.12 -7.02
N GLU A 563 -12.05 21.04 -6.24
CA GLU A 563 -11.20 20.79 -5.08
C GLU A 563 -9.74 20.56 -5.48
N ARG A 564 -9.50 19.74 -6.51
CA ARG A 564 -8.13 19.49 -7.01
C ARG A 564 -7.47 20.76 -7.54
N LEU A 565 -8.19 21.60 -8.29
CA LEU A 565 -7.67 22.89 -8.77
C LEU A 565 -7.41 23.87 -7.63
N THR A 566 -8.27 23.89 -6.60
CA THR A 566 -8.04 24.71 -5.40
C THR A 566 -6.78 24.26 -4.66
N GLU A 567 -6.63 22.96 -4.42
CA GLU A 567 -5.47 22.39 -3.72
C GLU A 567 -4.17 22.65 -4.50
N PHE A 568 -4.21 22.52 -5.84
CA PHE A 568 -3.07 22.86 -6.69
C PHE A 568 -2.66 24.33 -6.55
N ASP A 569 -3.63 25.27 -6.57
CA ASP A 569 -3.38 26.70 -6.39
C ASP A 569 -2.82 27.01 -4.99
N GLU A 570 -3.36 26.37 -3.95
CA GLU A 570 -2.86 26.48 -2.57
C GLU A 570 -1.40 26.04 -2.44
N LEU A 571 -1.05 24.90 -3.05
CA LEU A 571 0.32 24.38 -3.01
C LEU A 571 1.29 25.26 -3.80
N VAL A 572 0.87 25.89 -4.89
CA VAL A 572 1.71 26.85 -5.64
C VAL A 572 1.95 28.12 -4.81
N VAL A 573 0.95 28.62 -4.10
CA VAL A 573 1.14 29.73 -3.15
C VAL A 573 2.09 29.32 -2.02
N SER A 574 1.92 28.11 -1.49
CA SER A 574 2.82 27.54 -0.47
C SER A 574 4.26 27.43 -0.97
N TRP A 575 4.46 26.99 -2.22
CA TRP A 575 5.76 26.94 -2.87
C TRP A 575 6.38 28.33 -2.99
N ARG A 576 5.62 29.34 -3.42
CA ARG A 576 6.10 30.74 -3.50
C ARG A 576 6.49 31.28 -2.13
N LEU A 577 5.71 30.98 -1.09
CA LEU A 577 6.02 31.37 0.29
C LEU A 577 7.33 30.74 0.77
N ARG A 578 7.50 29.42 0.59
CA ARG A 578 8.73 28.71 0.96
C ARG A 578 9.93 29.21 0.16
N HIS A 579 9.75 29.54 -1.12
CA HIS A 579 10.78 30.16 -1.94
C HIS A 579 11.23 31.51 -1.36
N ILE A 580 10.29 32.38 -0.95
CA ILE A 580 10.62 33.66 -0.30
C ILE A 580 11.45 33.41 0.96
N GLN A 581 10.99 32.49 1.83
CA GLN A 581 11.68 32.17 3.08
C GLN A 581 13.09 31.63 2.84
N LEU A 582 13.28 30.76 1.83
CA LEU A 582 14.58 30.25 1.45
C LEU A 582 15.51 31.39 1.01
N VAL A 583 15.02 32.30 0.15
CA VAL A 583 15.82 33.43 -0.34
C VAL A 583 16.21 34.35 0.81
N GLU A 584 15.28 34.70 1.71
CA GLU A 584 15.56 35.49 2.91
C GLU A 584 16.61 34.81 3.80
N ARG A 585 16.46 33.50 4.02
CA ARG A 585 17.41 32.70 4.82
C ARG A 585 18.81 32.65 4.20
N THR A 586 18.90 32.59 2.87
CA THR A 586 20.15 32.35 2.16
C THR A 586 20.92 33.64 1.88
N ILE A 587 20.23 34.72 1.49
CA ILE A 587 20.88 35.97 1.05
C ILE A 587 20.39 37.23 1.77
N GLY A 588 19.45 37.10 2.71
CA GLY A 588 18.86 38.24 3.42
C GLY A 588 18.17 39.22 2.48
N VAL A 589 18.49 40.51 2.63
CA VAL A 589 17.95 41.61 1.82
C VAL A 589 18.77 41.93 0.57
N ARG A 590 19.76 41.10 0.21
CA ARG A 590 20.56 41.34 -1.01
C ARG A 590 19.69 41.18 -2.26
N MET A 591 20.03 41.93 -3.32
CA MET A 591 19.43 41.75 -4.65
C MET A 591 19.58 40.31 -5.14
N GLY A 592 18.68 39.83 -5.99
CA GLY A 592 18.83 38.54 -6.68
C GLY A 592 19.91 38.59 -7.76
N THR A 593 20.41 37.43 -8.19
CA THR A 593 21.44 37.30 -9.25
C THR A 593 20.97 37.82 -10.62
N GLY A 594 19.65 37.88 -10.86
CA GLY A 594 19.05 38.51 -12.05
C GLY A 594 18.69 39.99 -11.90
N GLY A 595 19.16 40.68 -10.85
CA GLY A 595 18.95 42.13 -10.66
C GLY A 595 17.61 42.55 -10.05
N SER A 596 16.80 41.63 -9.54
CA SER A 596 15.60 41.98 -8.76
C SER A 596 15.95 42.38 -7.33
N THR A 597 15.00 43.01 -6.62
CA THR A 597 15.14 43.36 -5.19
C THR A 597 15.10 42.16 -4.23
N GLY A 598 15.30 40.93 -4.75
CA GLY A 598 15.35 39.69 -3.97
C GLY A 598 13.99 39.32 -3.38
N ALA A 599 13.95 38.99 -2.09
CA ALA A 599 12.74 38.57 -1.38
C ALA A 599 11.58 39.58 -1.48
N SER A 600 11.87 40.89 -1.47
CA SER A 600 10.85 41.93 -1.57
C SER A 600 10.06 41.88 -2.88
N TYR A 601 10.71 41.51 -3.99
CA TYR A 601 10.01 41.29 -5.26
C TYR A 601 9.13 40.04 -5.19
N LEU A 602 9.66 38.94 -4.65
CA LEU A 602 8.95 37.66 -4.57
C LEU A 602 7.68 37.77 -3.71
N LYS A 603 7.67 38.60 -2.66
CA LYS A 603 6.47 38.87 -1.85
C LYS A 603 5.28 39.40 -2.67
N LEU A 604 5.52 40.12 -3.76
CA LEU A 604 4.46 40.60 -4.67
C LEU A 604 3.73 39.47 -5.42
N THR A 605 4.22 38.23 -5.32
CA THR A 605 3.64 37.06 -6.00
C THR A 605 2.69 36.25 -5.11
N LEU A 606 2.61 36.54 -3.80
CA LEU A 606 1.78 35.80 -2.86
C LEU A 606 0.28 36.00 -3.09
N ASP A 607 -0.11 37.19 -3.55
CA ASP A 607 -1.52 37.50 -3.83
C ASP A 607 -2.02 36.96 -5.19
N LYS A 608 -1.12 36.40 -6.00
CA LYS A 608 -1.45 35.90 -7.34
C LYS A 608 -1.95 34.46 -7.27
N LYS A 609 -3.26 34.28 -7.43
CA LYS A 609 -3.93 32.96 -7.54
C LYS A 609 -4.17 32.59 -9.00
N PHE A 610 -4.03 31.32 -9.34
CA PHE A 610 -4.41 30.80 -10.66
C PHE A 610 -5.93 30.77 -10.83
N PHE A 611 -6.67 30.39 -9.78
CA PHE A 611 -8.12 30.20 -9.85
C PHE A 611 -8.84 31.00 -8.75
N PRO A 612 -8.75 32.33 -8.76
CA PRO A 612 -9.29 33.16 -7.67
C PRO A 612 -10.81 33.00 -7.48
N GLU A 613 -11.56 32.64 -8.53
CA GLU A 613 -13.00 32.37 -8.44
C GLU A 613 -13.37 31.15 -7.58
N LEU A 614 -12.51 30.12 -7.52
CA LEU A 614 -12.72 28.95 -6.65
C LEU A 614 -12.68 29.36 -5.17
N TRP A 615 -11.85 30.33 -4.83
CA TRP A 615 -11.75 30.86 -3.47
C TRP A 615 -12.94 31.74 -3.12
N GLU A 616 -13.37 32.61 -4.05
CA GLU A 616 -14.55 33.45 -3.84
C GLU A 616 -15.83 32.63 -3.70
N ALA A 617 -15.98 31.54 -4.45
CA ALA A 617 -17.12 30.63 -4.32
C ALA A 617 -17.31 30.12 -2.88
N ARG A 618 -16.22 29.92 -2.13
CA ARG A 618 -16.26 29.52 -0.71
C ARG A 618 -16.77 30.63 0.19
N THR A 619 -16.39 31.88 -0.07
CA THR A 619 -16.99 33.05 0.60
C THR A 619 -18.50 33.06 0.36
N LEU A 620 -18.94 32.89 -0.89
CA LEU A 620 -20.35 32.86 -1.26
C LEU A 620 -21.12 31.68 -0.64
N LEU A 621 -20.48 30.55 -0.34
CA LEU A 621 -21.13 29.42 0.34
C LEU A 621 -21.43 29.69 1.82
N THR A 622 -20.74 30.67 2.42
CA THR A 622 -20.93 31.06 3.83
C THR A 622 -21.90 32.22 4.03
N GLN A 623 -22.36 32.83 2.92
CA GLN A 623 -23.39 33.87 2.87
C GLN A 623 -24.74 33.22 2.58
#